data_AF-A0A2E0PS05-F1
#
_entry.id   AF-A0A2E0PS05-F1
#
_cell.length_a   1.000
_cell.length_b   1.000
_cell.length_c   1.000
_cell.angle_alpha   90.00
_cell.angle_beta   90.00
_cell.angle_gamma   90.00
#
_symmetry.space_group_name_H-M   'P 1'
#
loop_
_entity.id
_entity.type
_entity.pdbx_description
1 polymer ?
#
loop_
_entity_poly.entity_id
_entity_poly.type
_entity_poly.pdbx_seq_one_letter_code
_entity_poly.pdbx_strand_id
1 'polypeptide(L)'
;MTANPDKRSDPLRGFLLVLLSIILLALSADSIYRLDEANMEYEKECDIEYRAVMGNFTIPDSGNCDLLLDAKSQATLRFIALISLFLVSSLAGLATLLTPRED
;
A
#
# COMPACT_ATOMS: atom_id res chain seq x y z
N MET A 1 -39.77 20.43 -18.22
CA MET A 1 -38.47 20.05 -18.82
C MET A 1 -37.37 20.69 -17.98
N THR A 2 -36.92 20.01 -16.94
CA THR A 2 -35.75 20.43 -16.15
C THR A 2 -34.67 19.39 -16.36
N ALA A 3 -33.66 19.75 -17.14
CA ALA A 3 -32.47 18.93 -17.35
C ALA A 3 -31.79 18.71 -15.99
N ASN A 4 -31.76 17.47 -15.53
CA ASN A 4 -31.06 17.06 -14.32
C ASN A 4 -29.54 17.07 -14.61
N PRO A 5 -28.73 17.93 -13.97
CA PRO A 5 -27.30 18.05 -14.24
C PRO A 5 -26.45 16.85 -13.76
N ASP A 6 -27.04 15.90 -13.04
CA ASP A 6 -26.32 14.81 -12.35
C ASP A 6 -25.81 13.69 -13.29
N LYS A 7 -26.38 13.58 -14.49
CA LYS A 7 -26.18 12.42 -15.39
C LYS A 7 -24.80 12.34 -16.08
N ARG A 8 -23.96 13.38 -15.96
CA ARG A 8 -22.62 13.47 -16.61
C ARG A 8 -21.47 13.26 -15.62
N SER A 9 -21.75 13.33 -14.31
CA SER A 9 -20.77 13.19 -13.23
C SER A 9 -20.28 11.76 -13.06
N ASP A 10 -21.13 10.77 -13.33
CA ASP A 10 -20.86 9.35 -13.05
C ASP A 10 -19.66 8.78 -13.82
N PRO A 11 -19.56 8.92 -15.16
CA PRO A 11 -18.40 8.41 -15.89
C PRO A 11 -17.12 9.21 -15.59
N LEU A 12 -17.23 10.51 -15.30
CA LEU A 12 -16.09 11.35 -14.92
C LEU A 12 -15.53 10.92 -13.55
N ARG A 13 -16.41 10.60 -12.60
CA ARG A 13 -16.06 10.10 -11.28
C ARG A 13 -15.41 8.71 -11.37
N GLY A 14 -15.95 7.82 -12.20
CA GLY A 14 -15.33 6.52 -12.47
C GLY A 14 -13.93 6.64 -13.07
N PHE A 15 -13.76 7.53 -14.05
CA PHE A 15 -12.45 7.81 -14.65
C PHE A 15 -11.45 8.41 -13.64
N LEU A 16 -11.89 9.34 -12.79
CA LEU A 16 -11.07 9.89 -11.71
C LEU A 16 -10.63 8.82 -10.70
N LEU A 17 -11.51 7.88 -10.34
CA LEU A 17 -11.18 6.77 -9.44
C LEU A 17 -10.15 5.81 -10.06
N VAL A 18 -10.21 5.60 -11.38
CA VAL A 18 -9.21 4.81 -12.12
C VAL A 18 -7.87 5.54 -12.19
N LEU A 19 -7.84 6.85 -12.46
CA LEU A 19 -6.58 7.60 -12.39
C LEU A 19 -5.99 7.59 -10.98
N LEU A 20 -6.83 7.72 -9.96
CA LEU A 20 -6.42 7.62 -8.56
C LEU A 20 -5.85 6.23 -8.25
N SER A 21 -6.44 5.15 -8.78
CA SER A 21 -5.92 3.80 -8.57
C SER A 21 -4.55 3.61 -9.23
N ILE A 22 -4.29 4.18 -10.41
CA ILE A 22 -2.96 4.13 -11.04
C ILE A 22 -1.91 4.84 -10.16
N ILE A 23 -2.25 6.00 -9.59
CA ILE A 23 -1.36 6.73 -8.67
C ILE A 23 -1.12 5.91 -7.39
N LEU A 24 -2.19 5.37 -6.79
CA LEU A 24 -2.10 4.53 -5.60
C LEU A 24 -1.26 3.26 -5.87
N LEU A 25 -1.31 2.69 -7.07
CA LEU A 25 -0.49 1.56 -7.47
C LEU A 25 1.01 1.93 -7.51
N ALA A 26 1.37 3.07 -8.09
CA ALA A 26 2.74 3.54 -8.08
C ALA A 26 3.25 3.81 -6.66
N LEU A 27 2.42 4.41 -5.80
CA LEU A 27 2.76 4.66 -4.39
C LEU A 27 2.90 3.37 -3.58
N SER A 28 2.03 2.39 -3.81
CA SER A 28 2.13 1.07 -3.16
C SER A 28 3.39 0.33 -3.62
N ALA A 29 3.78 0.44 -4.89
CA ALA A 29 5.04 -0.09 -5.41
C ALA A 29 6.28 0.59 -4.82
N ASP A 30 6.26 1.89 -4.54
CA ASP A 30 7.35 2.54 -3.78
C ASP A 30 7.37 2.06 -2.32
N SER A 31 6.20 1.94 -1.70
CA SER A 31 6.11 1.55 -0.29
C SER A 31 6.52 0.09 -0.02
N ILE A 32 6.30 -0.82 -0.96
CA ILE A 32 6.75 -2.22 -0.81
C ILE A 32 8.27 -2.33 -0.88
N TYR A 33 8.94 -1.50 -1.70
CA TYR A 33 10.41 -1.45 -1.74
C TYR A 33 10.98 -0.97 -0.40
N ARG A 34 10.40 0.10 0.17
CA ARG A 34 10.78 0.61 1.49
C ARG A 34 10.51 -0.40 2.62
N LEU A 35 9.43 -1.16 2.50
CA LEU A 35 9.12 -2.24 3.44
C LEU A 35 10.14 -3.37 3.36
N ASP A 36 10.55 -3.76 2.15
CA ASP A 36 11.58 -4.79 1.93
C ASP A 36 12.93 -4.36 2.51
N GLU A 37 13.34 -3.10 2.29
CA GLU A 37 14.57 -2.55 2.85
C GLU A 37 14.53 -2.53 4.39
N ALA A 38 13.44 -2.07 5.00
CA ALA A 38 13.26 -2.11 6.45
C ALA A 38 13.23 -3.54 7.00
N ASN A 39 12.68 -4.50 6.25
CA ASN A 39 12.65 -5.90 6.66
C ASN A 39 14.05 -6.54 6.62
N MET A 40 14.81 -6.27 5.56
CA MET A 40 16.18 -6.75 5.41
C MET A 40 17.09 -6.20 6.51
N GLU A 41 16.93 -4.93 6.87
CA GLU A 41 17.72 -4.30 7.94
C GLU A 41 17.41 -4.91 9.30
N TYR A 42 16.12 -5.14 9.60
CA TYR A 42 15.70 -5.85 10.81
C TYR A 42 16.25 -7.29 10.87
N GLU A 43 16.17 -8.05 9.77
CA GLU A 43 16.69 -9.43 9.72
C GLU A 43 18.21 -9.49 9.94
N LYS A 44 18.96 -8.56 9.36
CA LYS A 44 20.42 -8.51 9.52
C LYS A 44 20.86 -8.21 10.96
N GLU A 45 20.15 -7.34 11.66
CA GLU A 45 20.59 -6.84 12.96
C GLU A 45 19.94 -7.55 14.15
N CYS A 46 18.70 -8.00 13.98
CA CYS A 46 17.85 -8.42 15.10
C CYS A 46 17.38 -9.87 15.02
N ASP A 47 17.36 -10.48 13.84
CA ASP A 47 16.97 -11.88 13.70
C ASP A 47 18.12 -12.82 14.09
N ILE A 48 17.93 -13.57 15.17
CA ILE A 48 18.96 -14.45 15.75
C ILE A 48 19.29 -15.61 14.80
N GLU A 49 18.29 -16.11 14.07
CA GLU A 49 18.44 -17.23 13.15
C GLU A 49 19.25 -16.80 11.92
N TYR A 50 18.89 -15.67 11.31
CA TYR A 50 19.60 -15.10 10.17
C TYR A 50 21.05 -14.73 10.51
N ARG A 51 21.28 -14.16 11.70
CA ARG A 51 22.63 -13.80 12.17
C ARG A 51 23.48 -15.04 12.47
N ALA A 52 22.90 -16.09 13.04
CA ALA A 52 23.59 -17.36 13.25
C ALA A 52 24.03 -18.00 11.92
N VAL A 53 23.18 -17.95 10.88
CA VAL A 53 23.53 -18.41 9.53
C VAL A 53 24.67 -17.59 8.92
N MET A 54 24.70 -16.27 9.17
CA MET A 54 25.79 -15.40 8.76
C MET A 54 27.04 -15.47 9.65
N GLY A 55 27.08 -16.37 10.64
CA GLY A 55 28.21 -16.57 11.53
C GLY A 55 28.40 -15.47 12.58
N ASN A 56 27.38 -14.64 12.81
CA ASN A 56 27.36 -13.59 13.81
C ASN A 56 26.57 -14.04 15.05
N PHE A 57 27.27 -14.27 16.16
CA PHE A 57 26.69 -14.76 17.43
C PHE A 57 26.63 -13.69 18.53
N THR A 58 26.89 -12.42 18.20
CA THR A 58 26.83 -11.36 19.22
C THR A 58 25.38 -11.05 19.57
N ILE A 59 25.12 -10.75 20.85
CA ILE A 59 23.76 -10.42 21.32
C ILE A 59 23.30 -9.14 20.59
N PRO A 60 22.12 -9.14 19.92
CA PRO A 60 21.58 -7.94 19.28
C PRO A 60 21.36 -6.82 20.29
N ASP A 61 21.58 -5.57 19.86
CA ASP A 61 21.27 -4.41 20.67
C ASP A 61 19.74 -4.22 20.72
N SER A 62 19.15 -4.40 21.90
CA SER A 62 17.70 -4.39 22.05
C SER A 62 17.08 -3.02 21.74
N GLY A 63 17.79 -1.93 22.05
CA GLY A 63 17.30 -0.57 21.79
C GLY A 63 17.21 -0.26 20.30
N ASN A 64 18.23 -0.67 19.53
CA ASN A 64 18.22 -0.54 18.08
C ASN A 64 17.15 -1.46 17.44
N CYS A 65 16.98 -2.67 17.96
CA CYS A 65 15.96 -3.60 17.45
C CYS A 65 14.52 -3.12 17.63
N ASP A 66 14.19 -2.47 18.75
CA ASP A 66 12.88 -1.85 18.93
C ASP A 66 12.64 -0.73 17.90
N LEU A 67 13.67 0.06 17.58
CA LEU A 67 13.58 1.14 16.60
C LEU A 67 13.37 0.59 15.17
N LEU A 68 14.13 -0.44 14.79
CA LEU A 68 13.99 -1.10 13.48
C LEU A 68 12.64 -1.81 13.36
N LEU A 69 12.14 -2.41 14.45
CA LEU A 69 10.83 -3.04 14.48
C LEU A 69 9.70 -2.02 14.30
N ASP A 70 9.80 -0.85 14.94
CA ASP A 70 8.83 0.23 14.76
C ASP A 70 8.85 0.78 13.33
N ALA A 71 10.03 0.99 12.75
CA ALA A 71 10.18 1.43 11.36
C ALA A 71 9.55 0.43 10.36
N LYS A 72 9.80 -0.86 10.55
CA LYS A 72 9.17 -1.95 9.78
C LYS A 72 7.64 -1.95 9.94
N SER A 73 7.15 -1.79 11.17
CA SER A 73 5.71 -1.74 11.48
C SER A 73 5.04 -0.56 10.77
N GLN A 74 5.62 0.63 10.85
CA GLN A 74 5.11 1.82 10.15
C GLN A 74 5.11 1.65 8.63
N ALA A 75 6.19 1.09 8.05
CA ALA A 75 6.26 0.81 6.63
C ALA A 75 5.17 -0.20 6.19
N THR A 76 4.95 -1.24 7.01
CA THR A 76 3.91 -2.26 6.77
C THR A 76 2.52 -1.63 6.77
N LEU A 77 2.21 -0.81 7.78
CA LEU A 77 0.92 -0.12 7.88
C LEU A 77 0.68 0.81 6.68
N ARG A 78 1.70 1.54 6.23
CA ARG A 78 1.60 2.41 5.05
C ARG A 78 1.32 1.61 3.78
N PHE A 79 2.03 0.50 3.56
CA PHE A 79 1.79 -0.37 2.41
C PHE A 79 0.36 -0.92 2.41
N ILE A 80 -0.12 -1.45 3.56
CA ILE A 80 -1.47 -1.99 3.70
C ILE A 80 -2.54 -0.90 3.47
N ALA A 81 -2.31 0.31 3.97
CA ALA A 81 -3.22 1.43 3.74
C ALA A 81 -3.30 1.83 2.25
N LEU A 82 -2.15 1.90 1.56
CA LEU A 82 -2.10 2.25 0.13
C LEU A 82 -2.74 1.16 -0.74
N ILE A 83 -2.43 -0.12 -0.49
CA ILE A 83 -2.95 -1.23 -1.29
C ILE A 83 -4.47 -1.40 -1.06
N SER A 84 -4.96 -1.19 0.16
CA SER A 84 -6.40 -1.26 0.44
C SER A 84 -7.17 -0.13 -0.24
N LEU A 85 -6.65 1.10 -0.20
CA LEU A 85 -7.22 2.24 -0.95
C LEU A 85 -7.22 1.97 -2.46
N PHE A 86 -6.13 1.41 -2.99
CA PHE A 86 -6.04 1.03 -4.39
C PHE A 86 -7.13 0.04 -4.80
N LEU A 87 -7.32 -1.03 -4.01
CA LEU A 87 -8.32 -2.05 -4.29
C LEU A 87 -9.74 -1.48 -4.25
N VAL A 88 -10.06 -0.68 -3.23
CA VAL A 88 -11.38 -0.05 -3.10
C VAL A 88 -11.65 0.95 -4.22
N SER A 89 -10.68 1.81 -4.56
CA SER A 89 -10.85 2.80 -5.62
C SER A 89 -10.94 2.16 -7.00
N SER A 90 -10.17 1.10 -7.26
CA SER A 90 -10.22 0.32 -8.49
C SER A 90 -11.59 -0.36 -8.64
N LEU A 91 -12.07 -1.06 -7.61
CA LEU A 91 -13.36 -1.74 -7.65
C LEU A 91 -14.53 -0.76 -7.81
N ALA A 92 -14.51 0.36 -7.08
CA ALA A 92 -15.53 1.40 -7.18
C ALA A 92 -15.51 2.08 -8.56
N GLY A 93 -14.33 2.41 -9.09
CA GLY A 93 -14.18 3.00 -10.42
C GLY A 93 -14.73 2.09 -11.51
N LEU A 94 -14.34 0.81 -11.49
CA LEU A 94 -14.84 -0.20 -12.42
C LEU A 94 -16.35 -0.41 -12.30
N ALA A 95 -16.89 -0.49 -11.08
CA ALA A 95 -18.34 -0.61 -10.86
C ALA A 95 -19.09 0.56 -11.49
N THR A 96 -18.62 1.81 -11.29
CA THR A 96 -19.26 2.99 -11.89
C THR A 96 -19.16 3.03 -13.42
N LEU A 97 -18.14 2.43 -14.02
CA LEU A 97 -17.93 2.39 -15.48
C LEU A 97 -18.70 1.24 -16.15
N LEU A 98 -18.81 0.09 -15.48
CA LEU A 98 -19.36 -1.15 -16.03
C LEU A 98 -20.84 -1.35 -15.71
N THR A 99 -21.43 -0.58 -14.80
CA THR A 99 -22.87 -0.68 -14.52
C THR A 99 -23.64 -0.17 -15.74
N PRO A 100 -24.36 -1.04 -16.47
CA PRO A 100 -25.16 -0.62 -17.60
C PRO A 100 -26.22 0.36 -17.11
N ARG A 101 -26.37 1.45 -17.85
CA ARG A 101 -27.45 2.39 -17.64
C ARG A 101 -28.74 1.66 -18.05
N GLU A 102 -29.56 1.28 -17.08
CA GLU A 102 -30.93 0.84 -17.37
C GLU A 102 -31.69 2.06 -17.93
N ASP A 103 -31.86 2.06 -19.25
CA ASP A 103 -32.73 2.96 -20.01
C ASP A 103 -34.15 2.36 -20.10
#